data_AF-A0A2T0WYZ5-F1
#
_entry.id   AF-A0A2T0WYZ5-F1
#
_cell.length_a   1.000
_cell.length_b   1.000
_cell.length_c   1.000
_cell.angle_alpha   90.00
_cell.angle_beta   90.00
_cell.angle_gamma   90.00
#
_symmetry.space_group_name_H-M   'P 1'
#
loop_
_entity.id
_entity.type
_entity.pdbx_description
1 polymer ?
#
loop_
_entity_poly.entity_id
_entity_poly.type
_entity_poly.pdbx_seq_one_letter_code
_entity_poly.pdbx_strand_id
1 'polypeptide(L)'
;MSEPFRIDAGALRARPKAAGEAELRAADRAGEAQGFLAREPRRGGRRPSPRTGQVHAKVLPHVRDEILEEAARRGVTQGVLIEEAWALYLARQEQERRPGAGGPDRPGS
;
A
#
# COMPACT_ATOMS: atom_id res chain seq x y z
N MET A 1 27.67 -24.95 17.47
CA MET A 1 26.89 -23.70 17.48
C MET A 1 27.69 -22.68 16.68
N SER A 2 27.17 -22.14 15.58
CA SER A 2 27.90 -21.17 14.75
C SER A 2 27.97 -19.83 15.49
N GLU A 3 29.15 -19.20 15.50
CA GLU A 3 29.29 -17.86 16.06
C GLU A 3 28.43 -16.85 15.29
N PRO A 4 27.91 -15.81 15.98
CA PRO A 4 27.15 -14.75 15.34
C PRO A 4 28.06 -13.89 14.47
N PHE A 5 27.60 -13.63 13.25
CA PHE A 5 28.26 -12.75 12.30
C PHE A 5 28.38 -11.32 12.87
N ARG A 6 29.61 -10.80 12.93
CA ARG A 6 29.92 -9.44 13.41
C ARG A 6 30.60 -8.66 12.28
N ILE A 7 30.04 -7.48 11.94
CA ILE A 7 30.67 -6.50 11.06
C ILE A 7 31.11 -5.31 11.91
N ASP A 8 32.34 -4.84 11.73
CA ASP A 8 32.80 -3.54 12.21
C ASP A 8 32.46 -2.46 11.16
N ALA A 9 31.35 -1.75 11.39
CA ALA A 9 30.91 -0.69 10.50
C ALA A 9 31.82 0.55 10.54
N GLY A 10 32.63 0.73 11.60
CA GLY A 10 33.55 1.86 11.74
C GLY A 10 34.82 1.71 10.89
N ALA A 11 35.19 0.49 10.52
CA ALA A 11 36.30 0.20 9.62
C ALA A 11 35.93 0.34 8.13
N LEU A 12 34.66 0.60 7.80
CA LEU A 12 34.21 0.74 6.42
C LEU A 12 34.68 2.07 5.83
N ARG A 13 35.61 2.00 4.88
CA ARG A 13 36.06 3.18 4.14
C ARG A 13 34.94 3.67 3.22
N ALA A 14 34.39 4.83 3.53
CA ALA A 14 33.49 5.54 2.63
C ALA A 14 34.29 6.02 1.41
N ARG A 15 33.96 5.50 0.23
CA ARG A 15 34.46 6.01 -1.04
C ARG A 15 33.31 6.74 -1.74
N PRO A 16 33.54 7.95 -2.29
CA PRO A 16 32.52 8.63 -3.07
C PRO A 16 32.09 7.74 -4.25
N LYS A 17 30.80 7.80 -4.59
CA LYS A 17 30.25 7.07 -5.73
C LYS A 17 30.96 7.53 -7.00
N ALA A 18 31.54 6.58 -7.73
CA ALA A 18 32.13 6.82 -9.03
C ALA A 18 31.10 7.50 -9.96
N ALA A 19 31.45 8.69 -10.45
CA ALA A 19 30.60 9.50 -11.31
C ALA A 19 31.18 9.66 -12.72
N GLY A 20 32.42 9.18 -12.95
CA GLY A 20 33.06 9.24 -14.25
C GLY A 20 32.54 8.15 -15.19
N GLU A 21 32.29 8.50 -16.44
CA GLU A 21 31.83 7.57 -17.48
C GLU A 21 32.77 6.36 -17.67
N ALA A 22 34.08 6.57 -17.50
CA ALA A 22 35.08 5.50 -17.57
C ALA A 22 34.96 4.50 -16.40
N GLU A 23 34.66 4.98 -15.20
CA GLU A 23 34.51 4.15 -14.00
C GLU A 23 33.19 3.37 -14.02
N LEU A 24 32.12 4.00 -14.50
CA LEU A 24 30.82 3.34 -14.72
C LEU A 24 30.96 2.20 -15.72
N ARG A 25 31.60 2.43 -16.87
CA ARG A 25 31.87 1.38 -17.87
C ARG A 25 32.73 0.25 -17.33
N ALA A 26 33.67 0.53 -16.43
CA ALA A 26 34.48 -0.52 -15.79
C ALA A 26 33.64 -1.37 -14.83
N ALA A 27 32.74 -0.74 -14.07
CA ALA A 27 31.80 -1.44 -13.20
C ALA A 27 30.80 -2.30 -14.00
N ASP A 28 30.29 -1.80 -15.11
CA ASP A 28 29.39 -2.54 -16.00
C ASP A 28 30.07 -3.79 -16.55
N ARG A 29 31.29 -3.67 -17.10
CA ARG A 29 32.08 -4.82 -17.59
C ARG A 29 32.35 -5.87 -16.50
N ALA A 30 32.67 -5.41 -15.27
CA ALA A 30 32.88 -6.31 -14.14
C ALA A 30 31.58 -7.04 -13.74
N GLY A 31 30.44 -6.33 -13.80
CA GLY A 31 29.12 -6.91 -13.58
C GLY A 31 28.77 -7.96 -14.62
N GLU A 32 28.97 -7.67 -15.90
CA GLU A 32 28.73 -8.60 -17.01
C GLU A 32 29.56 -9.88 -16.88
N ALA A 33 30.85 -9.75 -16.55
CA ALA A 33 31.74 -10.90 -16.33
C ALA A 33 31.29 -11.81 -15.17
N GLN A 34 30.57 -11.26 -14.20
CA GLN A 34 30.00 -11.98 -13.06
C GLN A 34 28.53 -12.39 -13.30
N GLY A 35 28.02 -12.25 -14.53
CA GLY A 35 26.66 -12.64 -14.92
C GLY A 35 25.58 -11.62 -14.53
N PHE A 36 25.94 -10.44 -14.03
CA PHE A 36 25.04 -9.32 -13.82
C PHE A 36 24.77 -8.59 -15.15
N LEU A 37 24.11 -9.27 -16.08
CA LEU A 37 23.67 -8.66 -17.34
C LEU A 37 22.53 -7.67 -17.06
N ALA A 38 22.68 -6.43 -17.53
CA ALA A 38 21.63 -5.43 -17.46
C ALA A 38 20.45 -5.83 -18.37
N ARG A 39 19.26 -6.04 -17.78
CA ARG A 39 18.02 -6.31 -18.54
C ARG A 39 17.45 -5.02 -19.14
N GLU A 40 18.04 -4.56 -20.24
CA GLU A 40 17.68 -3.32 -20.95
C GLU A 40 17.76 -2.06 -20.07
N PRO A 41 17.95 -0.86 -20.66
CA PRO A 41 17.87 0.38 -19.91
C PRO A 41 16.42 0.62 -19.47
N ARG A 42 16.05 0.10 -18.29
CA ARG A 42 14.77 0.41 -17.66
C ARG A 42 14.91 1.74 -16.94
N ARG A 43 14.01 2.69 -17.23
CA ARG A 43 13.80 3.84 -16.34
C ARG A 43 13.56 3.30 -14.93
N GLY A 44 14.30 3.81 -13.95
CA GLY A 44 14.10 3.43 -12.54
C GLY A 44 12.63 3.59 -12.15
N GLY A 45 12.05 2.52 -11.61
CA GLY A 45 10.64 2.49 -11.20
C GLY A 45 9.98 1.14 -11.47
N ARG A 46 9.00 0.79 -10.62
CA ARG A 46 8.13 -0.36 -10.84
C ARG A 46 7.34 -0.15 -12.13
N ARG A 47 7.22 -1.19 -12.97
CA ARG A 47 6.30 -1.16 -14.12
C ARG A 47 4.91 -0.71 -13.63
N PRO A 48 4.24 0.24 -14.32
CA PRO A 48 2.87 0.58 -13.98
C PRO A 48 2.04 -0.71 -14.01
N SER A 49 1.35 -1.00 -12.90
CA SER A 49 0.41 -2.11 -12.88
C SER A 49 -0.65 -1.88 -13.97
N PRO A 50 -1.09 -2.91 -14.70
CA PRO A 50 -2.28 -2.79 -15.54
C PRO A 50 -3.41 -2.25 -14.66
N ARG A 51 -3.93 -1.06 -15.00
CA ARG A 51 -4.98 -0.38 -14.22
C ARG A 51 -6.34 -1.04 -14.49
N THR A 52 -6.48 -2.30 -14.13
CA THR A 52 -7.76 -3.02 -14.16
C THR A 52 -8.70 -2.35 -13.15
N GLY A 53 -9.58 -1.47 -13.64
CA GLY A 53 -10.62 -0.82 -12.81
C GLY A 53 -10.12 0.20 -11.79
N GLN A 54 -8.86 0.63 -11.83
CA GLN A 54 -8.37 1.71 -10.95
C GLN A 54 -8.93 3.05 -11.39
N VAL A 55 -10.12 3.39 -10.87
CA VAL A 55 -10.59 4.78 -10.79
C VAL A 55 -9.57 5.52 -9.93
N HIS A 56 -9.06 6.68 -10.39
CA HIS A 56 -8.15 7.51 -9.59
C HIS A 56 -8.77 7.73 -8.21
N ALA A 57 -8.10 7.24 -7.16
CA ALA A 57 -8.62 7.12 -5.79
C ALA A 57 -8.80 8.46 -5.05
N LYS A 58 -9.15 9.53 -5.75
CA LYS A 58 -9.48 10.84 -5.17
C LYS A 58 -10.86 11.29 -5.63
N VAL A 59 -11.83 10.39 -5.55
CA VAL A 59 -13.22 10.71 -5.85
C VAL A 59 -13.78 11.70 -4.82
N LEU A 60 -13.33 11.63 -3.56
CA LEU A 60 -13.73 12.54 -2.47
C LEU A 60 -12.54 12.82 -1.54
N PRO A 61 -11.69 13.83 -1.84
CA PRO A 61 -10.51 14.12 -1.03
C PRO A 61 -10.85 14.58 0.40
N HIS A 62 -11.94 15.33 0.60
CA HIS A 62 -12.40 15.78 1.92
C HIS A 62 -12.77 14.62 2.84
N VAL A 63 -13.41 13.57 2.29
CA VAL A 63 -13.78 12.37 3.06
C VAL A 63 -12.56 11.68 3.66
N ARG A 64 -11.43 11.67 2.94
CA ARG A 64 -10.18 11.13 3.49
C ARG A 64 -9.73 11.92 4.71
N ASP A 65 -9.74 13.24 4.62
CA ASP A 65 -9.25 14.11 5.69
C ASP A 65 -10.15 13.98 6.92
N GLU A 66 -11.47 13.96 6.73
CA GLU A 66 -12.46 13.70 7.78
C GLU A 66 -12.25 12.34 8.47
N ILE A 67 -12.01 11.27 7.69
CA ILE A 67 -11.73 9.93 8.25
C ILE A 67 -10.44 9.93 9.07
N LEU A 68 -9.40 10.65 8.64
CA LEU A 68 -8.14 10.73 9.36
C LEU A 68 -8.27 11.52 10.66
N GLU A 69 -9.00 12.63 10.65
CA GLU A 69 -9.32 13.40 11.87
C GLU A 69 -10.11 12.55 12.88
N GLU A 70 -11.08 11.78 12.41
CA GLU A 70 -11.87 10.88 13.25
C GLU A 70 -11.01 9.75 13.85
N ALA A 71 -10.16 9.14 13.03
CA ALA A 71 -9.25 8.09 13.47
C ALA A 71 -8.29 8.61 14.54
N ALA A 72 -7.73 9.81 14.33
CA ALA A 72 -6.87 10.48 15.30
C ALA A 72 -7.62 10.81 16.60
N ARG A 73 -8.85 11.35 16.51
CA ARG A 73 -9.69 11.64 17.67
C ARG A 73 -9.99 10.41 18.53
N ARG A 74 -10.20 9.25 17.89
CA ARG A 74 -10.47 7.97 18.56
C ARG A 74 -9.21 7.19 18.97
N GLY A 75 -8.03 7.62 18.53
CA GLY A 75 -6.78 6.89 18.74
C GLY A 75 -6.74 5.54 18.01
N VAL A 76 -7.44 5.41 16.89
CA VAL A 76 -7.49 4.19 16.06
C VAL A 76 -6.90 4.43 14.68
N THR A 77 -6.73 3.37 13.89
CA THR A 77 -6.30 3.50 12.49
C THR A 77 -7.49 3.75 11.56
N GLN A 78 -7.23 4.33 10.38
CA GLN A 78 -8.25 4.46 9.33
C GLN A 78 -8.93 3.11 8.99
N GLY A 79 -8.20 1.99 9.07
CA GLY A 79 -8.73 0.66 8.79
C GLY A 79 -9.89 0.27 9.71
N VAL A 80 -9.80 0.62 10.99
CA VAL A 80 -10.85 0.32 11.98
C VAL A 80 -12.17 1.02 11.62
N LEU A 81 -12.10 2.30 11.25
CA LEU A 81 -13.30 3.04 10.81
C LEU A 81 -13.92 2.47 9.54
N ILE A 82 -13.10 1.94 8.62
CA ILE A 82 -13.60 1.29 7.40
C ILE A 82 -14.32 -0.02 7.75
N GLU A 83 -13.78 -0.82 8.68
CA GLU A 83 -14.41 -2.05 9.14
C GLU A 83 -15.75 -1.79 9.86
N GLU A 84 -15.80 -0.78 10.74
CA GLU A 84 -17.03 -0.33 11.41
C GLU A 84 -18.08 0.15 10.40
N ALA A 85 -17.67 0.99 9.44
CA ALA A 85 -18.55 1.49 8.39
C ALA A 85 -19.10 0.35 7.51
N TRP A 86 -18.27 -0.65 7.21
CA TRP A 86 -18.70 -1.85 6.48
C TRP A 86 -19.75 -2.66 7.25
N ALA A 87 -19.55 -2.86 8.54
CA ALA A 87 -20.53 -3.54 9.39
C ALA A 87 -21.88 -2.79 9.43
N LEU A 88 -21.84 -1.46 9.56
CA LEU A 88 -23.05 -0.61 9.51
C LEU A 88 -23.75 -0.69 8.16
N TYR A 89 -22.98 -0.67 7.07
CA TYR A 89 -23.51 -0.83 5.72
C TYR A 89 -24.24 -2.17 5.56
N LEU A 90 -23.63 -3.28 5.98
CA LEU A 90 -24.27 -4.60 5.92
C LEU A 90 -25.53 -4.69 6.78
N ALA A 91 -25.49 -4.13 8.00
CA ALA A 91 -26.66 -4.11 8.88
C ALA A 91 -27.82 -3.33 8.26
N ARG A 92 -27.52 -2.23 7.55
CA ARG A 92 -28.51 -1.47 6.78
C ARG A 92 -29.07 -2.27 5.60
N GLN A 93 -28.20 -2.92 4.83
CA GLN A 93 -28.63 -3.76 3.71
C GLN A 93 -29.55 -4.91 4.17
N GLU A 94 -29.27 -5.53 5.31
CA GLU A 94 -30.12 -6.58 5.88
C GLU A 94 -31.50 -6.05 6.28
N GLN A 95 -31.57 -4.84 6.87
CA GLN A 95 -32.84 -4.18 7.20
C GLN A 95 -33.66 -3.88 5.96
N GLU A 96 -33.03 -3.35 4.91
CA GLU A 96 -33.69 -3.02 3.64
C GLU A 96 -34.14 -4.30 2.89
N ARG A 97 -33.43 -5.41 3.07
CA ARG A 97 -33.74 -6.70 2.45
C ARG A 97 -34.84 -7.48 3.18
N ARG A 98 -35.16 -7.14 4.43
CA ARG A 98 -36.23 -7.78 5.20
C ARG A 98 -37.57 -7.11 4.84
N PRO A 99 -38.44 -7.74 4.03
CA PRO A 99 -39.71 -7.13 3.71
C PRO A 99 -40.61 -7.19 4.96
N GLY A 100 -41.07 -6.02 5.42
CA GLY A 100 -42.24 -5.82 6.29
C GLY A 100 -42.47 -6.85 7.40
N ALA A 101 -41.73 -6.76 8.51
CA ALA A 101 -42.20 -7.30 9.78
C ALA A 101 -43.17 -6.30 10.43
N GLY A 102 -44.46 -6.42 10.09
CA GLY A 102 -45.58 -5.97 10.95
C GLY A 102 -46.10 -4.54 10.74
N GLY A 103 -47.03 -4.37 9.80
CA GLY A 103 -48.15 -3.44 10.00
C GLY A 103 -49.26 -4.21 10.72
N PRO A 104 -49.94 -3.64 11.74
CA PRO A 104 -50.90 -4.40 12.54
C PRO A 104 -52.09 -4.84 11.69
N ASP A 105 -52.40 -6.14 11.77
CA ASP A 105 -53.69 -6.69 11.39
C ASP A 105 -54.80 -5.82 12.02
N ARG A 106 -55.58 -5.15 11.17
CA ARG A 106 -56.88 -4.65 11.62
C ARG A 106 -57.78 -5.87 11.77
N PRO A 107 -58.33 -6.16 12.97
CA PRO A 107 -59.39 -7.13 13.05
C PRO A 107 -60.61 -6.59 12.30
N GLY A 108 -61.23 -7.46 11.53
CA GLY A 108 -62.39 -7.12 10.70
C GLY A 108 -63.56 -6.57 11.52
N SER A 109 -64.29 -5.66 10.88
CA SER A 109 -65.73 -5.42 11.04
C SER A 109 -66.22 -4.73 9.78
#